data_AF-A0A9W6W8W6-F1
#
_entry.id   AF-A0A9W6W8W6-F1
#
_cell.length_a   1.000
_cell.length_b   1.000
_cell.length_c   1.000
_cell.angle_alpha   90.00
_cell.angle_beta   90.00
_cell.angle_gamma   90.00
#
_symmetry.space_group_name_H-M   'P 1'
#
loop_
_entity.id
_entity.type
_entity.pdbx_description
1 polymer ?
#
loop_
_entity_poly.entity_id
_entity_poly.type
_entity_poly.pdbx_seq_one_letter_code
_entity_poly.pdbx_strand_id
1 'polypeptide(L)'
;MPIEKKLLEEKSNILLDCHDWGYIDTKEELDNLITSLSDLGEREKSLKKELLSLRAQINFSFVSRQKSLGIGIKSDDEIKLEKIINETVISESEDSSIEEENADELNDIVIISDEEEEESRPRTRRTKAVLNKRKRLVEEENERRAAKRAKRATKPAQRIAKREAKKKKQREHAEKRRLIEDSKKELELLRTSKTISSCSGWVNSLAINVFGATHYEGRPQPVKKASSKKKKSRR
;
A
#
# COMPACT_ATOMS: atom_id res chain seq x y z
N MET A 1 1.54 44.28 19.48
CA MET A 1 1.72 43.13 18.57
C MET A 1 0.34 42.54 18.23
N PRO A 2 -0.23 42.83 17.05
CA PRO A 2 -1.60 42.42 16.71
C PRO A 2 -1.77 40.91 16.46
N ILE A 3 -0.71 40.23 16.02
CA ILE A 3 -0.75 38.79 15.64
C ILE A 3 -0.78 37.87 16.87
N GLU A 4 0.01 38.18 17.90
CA GLU A 4 0.05 37.40 19.15
C GLU A 4 -1.31 37.39 19.86
N LYS A 5 -2.03 38.51 19.82
CA LYS A 5 -3.38 38.61 20.38
C LYS A 5 -4.39 37.75 19.59
N LYS A 6 -4.33 37.78 18.26
CA LYS A 6 -5.15 36.89 17.42
C LYS A 6 -4.85 35.41 17.68
N LEU A 7 -3.58 35.05 17.86
CA LEU A 7 -3.16 33.68 18.15
C LEU A 7 -3.79 33.14 19.45
N LEU A 8 -3.88 33.99 20.47
CA LEU A 8 -4.47 33.69 21.77
C LEU A 8 -6.01 33.58 21.72
N GLU A 9 -6.66 34.40 20.89
CA GLU A 9 -8.13 34.45 20.78
C GLU A 9 -8.69 33.34 19.87
N GLU A 10 -8.06 33.05 18.72
CA GLU A 10 -8.59 32.14 17.68
C GLU A 10 -8.03 30.70 17.76
N LYS A 11 -7.07 30.44 18.66
CA LYS A 11 -6.43 29.13 18.95
C LYS A 11 -5.92 28.37 17.71
N SER A 12 -6.74 27.52 17.09
CA SER A 12 -6.36 26.60 16.00
C SER A 12 -6.82 27.02 14.61
N ASN A 13 -7.73 28.00 14.51
CA ASN A 13 -8.37 28.40 13.26
C ASN A 13 -7.97 29.83 12.87
N ILE A 14 -6.69 30.15 13.00
CA ILE A 14 -6.19 31.47 12.66
C ILE A 14 -6.04 31.51 11.14
N LEU A 15 -6.80 32.39 10.50
CA LEU A 15 -6.71 32.62 9.06
C LEU A 15 -5.53 33.57 8.80
N LEU A 16 -4.33 33.01 8.58
CA LEU A 16 -3.11 33.77 8.32
C LEU A 16 -2.85 33.92 6.82
N ASP A 17 -3.17 32.90 6.03
CA ASP A 17 -2.96 32.85 4.59
C ASP A 17 -4.28 32.65 3.83
N CYS A 18 -4.26 32.97 2.54
CA CYS A 18 -5.36 32.70 1.61
C CYS A 18 -5.71 31.21 1.51
N HIS A 19 -4.80 30.32 1.88
CA HIS A 19 -4.99 28.87 1.92
C HIS A 19 -5.72 28.41 3.18
N ASP A 20 -5.80 29.25 4.22
CA ASP A 20 -6.52 28.93 5.46
C ASP A 20 -8.04 29.11 5.30
N TRP A 21 -8.48 29.70 4.19
CA TRP A 21 -9.90 29.80 3.83
C TRP A 21 -10.42 28.42 3.43
N GLY A 22 -10.90 27.67 4.44
CA GLY A 22 -11.54 26.37 4.26
C GLY A 22 -13.06 26.45 4.04
N TYR A 23 -13.62 25.40 3.45
CA TYR A 23 -15.06 25.17 3.42
C TYR A 23 -15.46 24.28 4.60
N ILE A 24 -16.63 24.55 5.19
CA ILE A 24 -17.25 23.65 6.17
C ILE A 24 -17.90 22.52 5.40
N ASP A 25 -17.28 21.34 5.46
CA ASP A 25 -17.71 20.16 4.70
C ASP A 25 -18.23 19.03 5.61
N THR A 26 -18.01 19.13 6.93
CA THR A 26 -18.52 18.15 7.90
C THR A 26 -19.61 18.74 8.80
N LYS A 27 -20.48 17.86 9.29
CA LYS A 27 -21.54 18.23 10.24
C LYS A 27 -20.94 18.71 11.57
N GLU A 28 -19.83 18.11 11.96
CA GLU A 28 -19.11 18.42 13.20
C GLU A 28 -18.52 19.83 13.14
N GLU A 29 -17.91 20.22 12.03
CA GLU A 29 -17.42 21.59 11.81
C GLU A 29 -18.55 22.63 11.87
N LEU A 30 -19.72 22.32 11.29
CA LEU A 30 -20.88 23.20 11.36
C LEU A 30 -21.37 23.37 12.81
N ASP A 31 -21.39 22.29 13.57
CA ASP A 31 -21.80 22.32 14.98
C ASP A 31 -20.75 23.07 15.84
N ASN A 32 -19.47 22.91 15.54
CA ASN A 32 -18.38 23.67 16.16
C ASN A 32 -18.51 25.17 15.85
N LEU A 33 -18.87 25.53 14.61
CA LEU A 33 -19.14 26.92 14.26
C LEU A 33 -20.32 27.49 15.08
N ILE A 34 -21.44 26.76 15.16
CA ILE A 34 -22.63 27.20 15.90
C ILE A 34 -22.32 27.36 17.40
N THR A 35 -21.50 26.49 17.96
CA THR A 35 -21.08 26.56 19.37
C THR A 35 -20.06 27.67 19.63
N SER A 36 -19.21 28.02 18.66
CA SER A 36 -18.27 29.13 18.78
C SER A 36 -18.92 30.53 18.76
N LEU A 37 -20.13 30.65 18.19
CA LEU A 37 -20.86 31.93 18.14
C LEU A 37 -21.38 32.32 19.53
N SER A 38 -21.07 33.55 19.98
CA SER A 38 -21.46 34.02 21.29
C SER A 38 -22.96 34.38 21.35
N ASP A 39 -23.55 34.19 22.53
CA ASP A 39 -24.96 34.54 22.78
C ASP A 39 -25.16 35.99 23.23
N LEU A 40 -24.06 36.71 23.49
CA LEU A 40 -24.05 38.06 24.05
C LEU A 40 -24.19 39.15 22.98
N GLY A 41 -23.66 38.92 21.76
CA GLY A 41 -23.76 39.88 20.66
C GLY A 41 -25.08 39.74 19.90
N GLU A 42 -25.82 40.83 19.70
CA GLU A 42 -27.09 40.81 18.94
C GLU A 42 -26.92 40.25 17.52
N ARG A 43 -25.84 40.64 16.84
CA ARG A 43 -25.51 40.16 15.49
C ARG A 43 -25.21 38.67 15.47
N GLU A 44 -24.35 38.19 16.37
CA GLU A 44 -23.97 36.77 16.45
C GLU A 44 -25.16 35.91 16.85
N LYS A 45 -25.99 36.40 17.78
CA LYS A 45 -27.24 35.75 18.18
C LYS A 45 -28.23 35.63 17.03
N SER A 46 -28.35 36.66 16.17
CA SER A 46 -29.17 36.58 14.96
C SER A 46 -28.62 35.52 14.00
N LEU A 47 -27.31 35.56 13.73
CA LEU A 47 -26.64 34.60 12.85
C LEU A 47 -26.78 33.16 13.36
N LYS A 48 -26.63 32.93 14.66
CA LYS A 48 -26.80 31.62 15.30
C LYS A 48 -28.21 31.08 15.12
N LYS A 49 -29.24 31.93 15.25
CA LYS A 49 -30.63 31.54 14.99
C LYS A 49 -30.86 31.16 13.52
N GLU A 50 -30.34 31.94 12.58
CA GLU A 50 -30.44 31.65 11.16
C GLU A 50 -29.73 30.34 10.80
N LEU A 51 -28.51 30.14 11.29
CA LEU A 51 -27.76 28.89 11.11
C LEU A 51 -28.49 27.69 11.71
N LEU A 52 -29.08 27.82 12.90
CA LEU A 52 -29.90 26.76 13.51
C LEU A 52 -31.13 26.43 12.66
N SER A 53 -31.79 27.44 12.08
CA SER A 53 -32.92 27.25 11.17
C SER A 53 -32.51 26.53 9.89
N LEU A 54 -31.34 26.85 9.33
CA LEU A 54 -30.83 26.26 8.08
C LEU A 54 -30.05 24.97 8.30
N ARG A 55 -29.71 24.59 9.54
CA ARG A 55 -28.86 23.44 9.88
C ARG A 55 -29.32 22.16 9.20
N ALA A 56 -30.62 21.87 9.20
CA ALA A 56 -31.17 20.67 8.56
C ALA A 56 -30.97 20.68 7.04
N GLN A 57 -31.20 21.83 6.39
CA GLN A 57 -31.02 21.99 4.94
C GLN A 57 -29.54 21.89 4.56
N ILE A 58 -28.65 22.51 5.33
CA ILE A 58 -27.20 22.43 5.12
C ILE A 58 -26.73 20.98 5.30
N ASN A 59 -27.14 20.30 6.36
CA ASN A 59 -26.82 18.90 6.59
C ASN A 59 -27.33 17.98 5.46
N PHE A 60 -28.53 18.24 4.95
CA PHE A 60 -29.04 17.54 3.78
C PHE A 60 -28.18 17.78 2.54
N SER A 61 -27.75 19.04 2.33
CA SER A 61 -26.85 19.39 1.23
C SER A 61 -25.49 18.68 1.33
N PHE A 62 -24.93 18.54 2.54
CA PHE A 62 -23.68 17.80 2.78
C PHE A 62 -23.83 16.33 2.42
N VAL A 63 -24.89 15.66 2.90
CA VAL A 63 -25.15 14.24 2.59
C VAL A 63 -25.38 14.05 1.10
N SER A 64 -26.16 14.94 0.47
CA SER A 64 -26.41 14.91 -0.97
C SER A 64 -25.11 15.07 -1.79
N ARG A 65 -24.25 16.02 -1.38
CA ARG A 65 -22.94 16.24 -2.00
C ARG A 65 -22.01 15.05 -1.80
N GLN A 66 -21.92 14.50 -0.58
CA GLN A 66 -21.11 13.31 -0.30
C GLN A 66 -21.55 12.12 -1.16
N LYS A 67 -22.87 11.90 -1.26
CA LYS A 67 -23.43 10.84 -2.11
C LYS A 67 -23.13 11.08 -3.60
N SER A 68 -23.28 12.31 -4.07
CA SER A 68 -23.04 12.66 -5.48
C SER A 68 -21.57 12.57 -5.85
N LEU A 69 -20.67 12.93 -4.93
CA LEU A 69 -19.23 12.82 -5.14
C LEU A 69 -18.71 11.40 -4.90
N GLY A 70 -19.52 10.51 -4.33
CA GLY A 70 -19.11 9.17 -3.96
C GLY A 70 -18.08 9.15 -2.83
N ILE A 71 -18.02 10.20 -2.01
CA ILE A 71 -17.10 10.29 -0.86
C ILE A 71 -17.52 9.20 0.13
N GLY A 72 -16.61 8.29 0.44
CA GLY A 72 -16.84 7.17 1.36
C GLY A 72 -17.41 5.90 0.71
N ILE A 73 -17.82 5.94 -0.56
CA ILE A 73 -18.26 4.73 -1.29
C ILE A 73 -17.10 4.22 -2.11
N LYS A 74 -16.49 3.09 -1.71
CA LYS A 74 -15.45 2.43 -2.50
C LYS A 74 -16.08 1.70 -3.68
N SER A 75 -15.45 1.80 -4.84
CA SER A 75 -15.79 1.02 -6.03
C SER A 75 -15.37 -0.44 -5.85
N ASP A 76 -16.01 -1.35 -6.57
CA ASP A 76 -15.65 -2.78 -6.52
C ASP A 76 -14.19 -3.01 -6.89
N ASP A 77 -13.63 -2.20 -7.79
CA ASP A 77 -12.23 -2.30 -8.21
C ASP A 77 -11.26 -1.77 -7.15
N GLU A 78 -11.60 -0.68 -6.44
CA GLU A 78 -10.85 -0.24 -5.26
C GLU A 78 -10.84 -1.34 -4.18
N ILE A 79 -11.98 -2.01 -3.95
CA ILE A 79 -12.08 -3.11 -2.97
C ILE A 79 -11.22 -4.31 -3.41
N LYS A 80 -11.22 -4.67 -4.70
CA LYS A 80 -10.38 -5.77 -5.23
C LYS A 80 -8.89 -5.46 -5.06
N LEU A 81 -8.47 -4.25 -5.40
CA LEU A 81 -7.07 -3.82 -5.27
C LEU A 81 -6.63 -3.78 -3.80
N GLU A 82 -7.48 -3.29 -2.89
CA GLU A 82 -7.21 -3.34 -1.45
C GLU A 82 -7.09 -4.78 -0.95
N LYS A 83 -7.92 -5.72 -1.44
CA LYS A 83 -7.79 -7.14 -1.12
C LYS A 83 -6.47 -7.72 -1.61
N ILE A 84 -6.08 -7.46 -2.86
CA ILE A 84 -4.80 -7.91 -3.41
C ILE A 84 -3.65 -7.39 -2.56
N ILE A 85 -3.65 -6.10 -2.21
CA ILE A 85 -2.61 -5.49 -1.36
C ILE A 85 -2.55 -6.18 0.01
N ASN A 86 -3.70 -6.43 0.64
CA ASN A 86 -3.77 -7.06 1.96
C ASN A 86 -3.38 -8.55 1.94
N GLU A 87 -3.75 -9.29 0.90
CA GLU A 87 -3.40 -10.71 0.74
C GLU A 87 -1.92 -10.90 0.37
N THR A 88 -1.34 -9.94 -0.36
CA THR A 88 0.06 -10.00 -0.77
C THR A 88 1.04 -9.47 0.27
N VAL A 89 0.57 -9.02 1.45
CA VAL A 89 1.43 -8.56 2.55
C VAL A 89 2.41 -9.67 2.92
N ILE A 90 3.66 -9.44 2.54
CA ILE A 90 4.80 -10.25 2.93
C ILE A 90 5.04 -9.94 4.40
N SER A 91 4.95 -10.94 5.29
CA SER A 91 5.40 -10.80 6.66
C SER A 91 6.88 -10.40 6.65
N GLU A 92 7.19 -9.17 7.07
CA GLU A 92 8.57 -8.63 7.14
C GLU A 92 9.53 -9.53 7.97
N SER A 93 8.99 -10.46 8.77
CA SER A 93 9.75 -11.43 9.54
C SER A 93 10.49 -12.50 8.72
N GLU A 94 10.14 -12.72 7.44
CA GLU A 94 10.83 -13.72 6.60
C GLU A 94 12.06 -13.18 5.88
N ASP A 95 12.22 -11.86 5.78
CA ASP A 95 13.34 -11.24 5.05
C ASP A 95 14.61 -11.13 5.92
N SER A 96 14.45 -10.96 7.23
CA SER A 96 15.56 -10.81 8.19
C SER A 96 16.34 -12.12 8.43
N SER A 97 15.73 -13.28 8.16
CA SER A 97 16.39 -14.59 8.36
C SER A 97 17.36 -14.95 7.24
N ILE A 98 17.42 -14.18 6.15
CA ILE A 98 18.24 -14.48 4.96
C ILE A 98 19.65 -13.89 5.06
N GLU A 99 19.87 -12.91 5.95
CA GLU A 99 21.16 -12.23 6.11
C GLU A 99 22.11 -12.95 7.09
N GLU A 100 21.58 -13.66 8.10
CA GLU A 100 22.38 -14.29 9.16
C GLU A 100 23.13 -15.57 8.74
N GLU A 101 22.66 -16.30 7.71
CA GLU A 101 23.31 -17.55 7.27
C GLU A 101 24.65 -17.35 6.52
N ASN A 102 25.10 -16.12 6.29
CA ASN A 102 26.37 -15.84 5.59
C ASN A 102 27.61 -15.90 6.50
N ALA A 103 27.44 -15.93 7.84
CA ALA A 103 28.58 -15.81 8.76
C ALA A 103 29.35 -17.13 8.98
N ASP A 104 28.74 -18.30 8.75
CA ASP A 104 29.28 -19.58 9.24
C ASP A 104 30.10 -20.41 8.22
N GLU A 105 30.22 -20.01 6.94
CA GLU A 105 30.85 -20.87 5.91
C GLU A 105 32.37 -20.68 5.70
N LEU A 106 33.03 -19.80 6.44
CA LEU A 106 34.47 -19.49 6.26
C LEU A 106 35.45 -20.30 7.14
N ASN A 107 34.98 -21.17 8.05
CA ASN A 107 35.84 -21.73 9.12
C ASN A 107 36.31 -23.19 8.99
N ASP A 108 36.09 -23.89 7.87
CA ASP A 108 36.27 -25.35 7.81
C ASP A 108 37.36 -25.85 6.82
N ILE A 109 38.56 -25.27 6.90
CA ILE A 109 39.80 -25.84 6.33
C ILE A 109 40.70 -26.30 7.48
N VAL A 110 40.40 -27.50 8.02
CA VAL A 110 41.33 -28.24 8.88
C VAL A 110 42.10 -29.22 8.00
N ILE A 111 43.37 -28.89 7.74
CA ILE A 111 44.35 -29.74 7.06
C ILE A 111 44.75 -30.85 8.03
N ILE A 112 44.22 -32.05 7.85
CA ILE A 112 44.67 -33.24 8.58
C ILE A 112 45.88 -33.80 7.83
N SER A 113 47.06 -33.63 8.44
CA SER A 113 48.32 -34.25 8.03
C SER A 113 48.23 -35.76 8.24
N ASP A 114 48.37 -36.54 7.17
CA ASP A 114 48.54 -38.00 7.19
C ASP A 114 49.99 -38.27 7.64
N GLU A 115 50.16 -38.82 8.85
CA GLU A 115 51.44 -39.24 9.41
C GLU A 115 51.58 -40.75 9.14
N GLU A 116 52.44 -41.11 8.18
CA GLU A 116 52.70 -42.50 7.77
C GLU A 116 53.59 -43.21 8.81
N GLU A 117 53.04 -44.17 9.56
CA GLU A 117 53.78 -45.05 10.47
C GLU A 117 54.30 -46.30 9.73
N GLU A 118 55.63 -46.46 9.66
CA GLU A 118 56.31 -47.64 9.09
C GLU A 118 56.24 -48.85 10.05
N GLU A 119 55.43 -49.86 9.72
CA GLU A 119 55.41 -51.14 10.45
C GLU A 119 56.46 -52.14 9.95
N SER A 120 57.38 -52.49 10.86
CA SER A 120 58.35 -53.59 10.74
C SER A 120 57.71 -54.99 10.80
N ARG A 121 58.26 -55.96 10.05
CA ARG A 121 57.67 -57.31 9.85
C ARG A 121 58.19 -58.34 10.86
N PRO A 122 57.32 -59.14 11.53
CA PRO A 122 57.75 -60.36 12.22
C PRO A 122 57.52 -61.64 11.40
N ARG A 123 58.52 -62.53 11.39
CA ARG A 123 58.47 -63.91 10.89
C ARG A 123 57.84 -64.84 11.94
N THR A 124 56.77 -65.57 11.58
CA THR A 124 56.43 -66.98 11.94
C THR A 124 54.93 -67.29 11.75
N ARG A 125 54.58 -68.59 11.71
CA ARG A 125 53.39 -69.27 11.14
C ARG A 125 51.98 -68.91 11.69
N ARG A 126 51.82 -67.78 12.39
CA ARG A 126 50.53 -67.20 12.88
C ARG A 126 49.98 -66.12 11.93
N THR A 127 50.31 -66.22 10.64
CA THR A 127 50.24 -65.14 9.64
C THR A 127 48.84 -64.84 9.11
N LYS A 128 47.92 -65.81 9.08
CA LYS A 128 46.58 -65.63 8.48
C LYS A 128 45.67 -64.68 9.28
N ALA A 129 45.70 -64.76 10.61
CA ALA A 129 44.88 -63.90 11.48
C ALA A 129 45.34 -62.44 11.45
N VAL A 130 46.67 -62.22 11.44
CA VAL A 130 47.26 -60.87 11.31
C VAL A 130 46.99 -60.27 9.94
N LEU A 131 47.07 -61.06 8.86
CA LEU A 131 46.69 -60.61 7.52
C LEU A 131 45.22 -60.20 7.41
N ASN A 132 44.30 -60.96 8.02
CA ASN A 132 42.87 -60.60 8.01
C ASN A 132 42.60 -59.35 8.84
N LYS A 133 43.28 -59.16 9.99
CA LYS A 133 43.17 -57.93 10.79
C LYS A 133 43.67 -56.71 10.00
N ARG A 134 44.82 -56.84 9.33
CA ARG A 134 45.37 -55.77 8.46
C ARG A 134 44.46 -55.47 7.28
N LYS A 135 43.87 -56.49 6.64
CA LYS A 135 42.89 -56.29 5.56
C LYS A 135 41.66 -55.50 6.02
N ARG A 136 41.10 -55.82 7.19
CA ARG A 136 39.96 -55.08 7.76
C ARG A 136 40.30 -53.61 8.06
N LEU A 137 41.48 -53.35 8.63
CA LEU A 137 41.93 -51.97 8.90
C LEU A 137 42.10 -51.16 7.60
N VAL A 138 42.69 -51.76 6.56
CA VAL A 138 42.83 -51.12 5.24
C VAL A 138 41.48 -50.90 4.56
N GLU A 139 40.54 -51.84 4.71
CA GLU A 139 39.18 -51.72 4.18
C GLU A 139 38.39 -50.60 4.89
N GLU A 140 38.46 -50.54 6.23
CA GLU A 140 37.85 -49.48 7.04
C GLU A 140 38.43 -48.09 6.73
N GLU A 141 39.75 -47.99 6.52
CA GLU A 141 40.39 -46.73 6.12
C GLU A 141 39.97 -46.30 4.70
N ASN A 142 39.85 -47.25 3.77
CA ASN A 142 39.36 -46.99 2.42
C ASN A 142 37.89 -46.57 2.43
N GLU A 143 37.04 -47.20 3.25
CA GLU A 143 35.65 -46.78 3.46
C GLU A 143 35.58 -45.37 4.05
N ARG A 144 36.41 -45.04 5.04
CA ARG A 144 36.49 -43.70 5.63
C ARG A 144 36.95 -42.65 4.60
N ARG A 145 37.94 -42.97 3.75
CA ARG A 145 38.41 -42.10 2.65
C ARG A 145 37.34 -41.95 1.56
N ALA A 146 36.64 -43.02 1.20
CA ALA A 146 35.52 -43.00 0.27
C ALA A 146 34.35 -42.15 0.80
N ALA A 147 34.00 -42.29 2.08
CA ALA A 147 32.97 -41.48 2.73
C ALA A 147 33.35 -39.99 2.79
N LYS A 148 34.62 -39.66 3.08
CA LYS A 148 35.11 -38.27 3.01
C LYS A 148 35.03 -37.71 1.58
N ARG A 149 35.39 -38.49 0.55
CA ARG A 149 35.28 -38.10 -0.86
C ARG A 149 33.82 -37.91 -1.29
N ALA A 150 32.93 -38.82 -0.88
CA ALA A 150 31.49 -38.71 -1.15
C ALA A 150 30.89 -37.43 -0.53
N LYS A 151 31.23 -37.11 0.73
CA LYS A 151 30.81 -35.85 1.39
C LYS A 151 31.38 -34.60 0.68
N ARG A 152 32.62 -34.66 0.19
CA ARG A 152 33.23 -33.55 -0.57
C ARG A 152 32.60 -33.38 -1.96
N ALA A 153 32.13 -34.46 -2.59
CA ALA A 153 31.45 -34.42 -3.88
C ALA A 153 30.01 -33.87 -3.78
N THR A 154 29.31 -34.11 -2.67
CA THR A 154 27.92 -33.64 -2.47
C THR A 154 27.83 -32.19 -1.99
N LYS A 155 28.85 -31.67 -1.28
CA LYS A 155 28.89 -30.28 -0.77
C LYS A 155 28.70 -29.21 -1.87
N PRO A 156 29.40 -29.26 -3.03
CA PRO A 156 29.20 -28.28 -4.10
C PRO A 156 27.79 -28.29 -4.67
N ALA A 157 27.22 -29.48 -4.91
CA ALA A 157 25.86 -29.62 -5.43
C ALA A 157 24.82 -29.05 -4.45
N GLN A 158 24.98 -29.31 -3.15
CA GLN A 158 24.12 -28.75 -2.10
C GLN A 158 24.25 -27.22 -2.00
N ARG A 159 25.45 -26.67 -2.13
CA ARG A 159 25.68 -25.20 -2.14
C ARG A 159 25.01 -24.54 -3.34
N ILE A 160 25.13 -25.14 -4.52
CA ILE A 160 24.48 -24.64 -5.73
C ILE A 160 22.95 -24.66 -5.56
N ALA A 161 22.39 -25.79 -5.09
CA ALA A 161 20.95 -25.92 -4.83
C ALA A 161 20.44 -24.90 -3.80
N LYS A 162 21.18 -24.68 -2.70
CA LYS A 162 20.84 -23.64 -1.71
C LYS A 162 20.86 -22.24 -2.31
N ARG A 163 21.89 -21.92 -3.12
CA ARG A 163 22.02 -20.61 -3.77
C ARG A 163 20.89 -20.37 -4.78
N GLU A 164 20.51 -21.39 -5.54
CA GLU A 164 19.38 -21.31 -6.48
C GLU A 164 18.05 -21.14 -5.76
N ALA A 165 17.82 -21.87 -4.66
CA ALA A 165 16.62 -21.72 -3.83
C ALA A 165 16.53 -20.31 -3.24
N LYS A 166 17.64 -19.74 -2.73
CA LYS A 166 17.70 -18.36 -2.22
C LYS A 166 17.41 -17.34 -3.31
N LYS A 167 18.00 -17.48 -4.50
CA LYS A 167 17.71 -16.62 -5.66
C LYS A 167 16.25 -16.71 -6.08
N LYS A 168 15.65 -17.91 -6.05
CA LYS A 168 14.23 -18.11 -6.38
C LYS A 168 13.33 -17.37 -5.38
N LYS A 169 13.57 -17.54 -4.08
CA LYS A 169 12.84 -16.79 -3.03
C LYS A 169 12.97 -15.27 -3.22
N GLN A 170 14.18 -14.76 -3.44
CA GLN A 170 14.40 -13.32 -3.67
C GLN A 170 13.63 -12.80 -4.89
N ARG A 171 13.56 -13.57 -5.98
CA ARG A 171 12.75 -13.21 -7.15
C ARG A 171 11.26 -13.19 -6.83
N GLU A 172 10.74 -14.20 -6.12
CA GLU A 172 9.34 -14.26 -5.69
C GLU A 172 8.96 -13.08 -4.78
N HIS A 173 9.84 -12.70 -3.84
CA HIS A 173 9.63 -11.50 -3.01
C HIS A 173 9.64 -10.21 -3.83
N ALA A 174 10.59 -10.07 -4.76
CA ALA A 174 10.66 -8.90 -5.63
C ALA A 174 9.41 -8.78 -6.53
N GLU A 175 8.92 -9.89 -7.07
CA GLU A 175 7.68 -9.93 -7.86
C GLU A 175 6.46 -9.54 -7.03
N LYS A 176 6.33 -10.05 -5.81
CA LYS A 176 5.25 -9.65 -4.87
C LYS A 176 5.30 -8.16 -4.53
N ARG A 177 6.50 -7.62 -4.24
CA ARG A 177 6.67 -6.18 -3.97
C ARG A 177 6.26 -5.33 -5.17
N ARG A 178 6.66 -5.74 -6.38
CA ARG A 178 6.27 -5.07 -7.62
C ARG A 178 4.75 -5.11 -7.83
N LEU A 179 4.11 -6.25 -7.59
CA LEU A 179 2.65 -6.38 -7.69
C LEU A 179 1.92 -5.45 -6.72
N ILE A 180 2.41 -5.32 -5.48
CA ILE A 180 1.86 -4.39 -4.49
C ILE A 180 2.01 -2.95 -4.97
N GLU A 181 3.19 -2.60 -5.47
CA GLU A 181 3.47 -1.24 -5.95
C GLU A 181 2.58 -0.87 -7.14
N ASP A 182 2.46 -1.77 -8.11
CA ASP A 182 1.59 -1.59 -9.28
C ASP A 182 0.12 -1.47 -8.86
N SER A 183 -0.34 -2.32 -7.92
CA SER A 183 -1.72 -2.25 -7.38
C SER A 183 -1.99 -0.93 -6.63
N LYS A 184 -0.99 -0.41 -5.90
CA LYS A 184 -1.10 0.90 -5.20
C LYS A 184 -1.22 2.05 -6.19
N LYS A 185 -0.40 2.05 -7.25
CA LYS A 185 -0.45 3.07 -8.32
C LYS A 185 -1.81 3.06 -9.02
N GLU A 186 -2.32 1.87 -9.36
CA GLU A 186 -3.63 1.73 -9.99
C GLU A 186 -4.75 2.25 -9.10
N LEU A 187 -4.70 1.93 -7.80
CA LEU A 187 -5.67 2.41 -6.81
C LEU A 187 -5.64 3.95 -6.70
N GLU A 188 -4.46 4.56 -6.73
CA GLU A 188 -4.31 6.02 -6.70
C GLU A 188 -4.85 6.70 -7.97
N LEU A 189 -4.61 6.09 -9.14
CA LEU A 189 -5.19 6.53 -10.42
C LEU A 189 -6.73 6.43 -10.42
N LEU A 190 -7.29 5.35 -9.87
CA LEU A 190 -8.74 5.21 -9.72
C LEU A 190 -9.32 6.27 -8.80
N ARG A 191 -8.67 6.55 -7.66
CA ARG A 191 -9.11 7.61 -6.74
C ARG A 191 -9.08 8.99 -7.39
N THR A 192 -8.00 9.34 -8.09
CA THR A 192 -7.87 10.65 -8.75
C THR A 192 -8.81 10.82 -9.94
N SER A 193 -8.95 9.81 -10.79
CA SER A 193 -9.90 9.85 -11.91
C SER A 193 -11.35 9.96 -11.43
N LYS A 194 -11.70 9.21 -10.38
CA LYS A 194 -13.03 9.27 -9.75
C LYS A 194 -13.32 10.63 -9.16
N THR A 195 -12.39 11.25 -8.42
CA THR A 195 -12.62 12.60 -7.86
C THR A 195 -12.83 13.63 -8.96
N ILE A 196 -12.02 13.58 -10.03
CA ILE A 196 -12.17 14.48 -11.19
C ILE A 196 -13.53 14.31 -11.87
N SER A 197 -13.93 13.06 -12.14
CA SER A 197 -15.21 12.74 -12.78
C SER A 197 -16.39 13.16 -11.91
N SER A 198 -16.33 12.86 -10.61
CA SER A 198 -17.34 13.25 -9.63
C SER A 198 -17.51 14.76 -9.53
N CYS A 199 -16.40 15.51 -9.42
CA CYS A 199 -16.43 16.97 -9.39
C CYS A 199 -17.03 17.55 -10.68
N SER A 200 -16.61 17.03 -11.83
CA SER A 200 -17.14 17.47 -13.13
C SER A 200 -18.64 17.18 -13.27
N GLY A 201 -19.08 16.00 -12.84
CA GLY A 201 -20.49 15.62 -12.83
C GLY A 201 -21.32 16.52 -11.91
N TRP A 202 -20.82 16.81 -10.71
CA TRP A 202 -21.47 17.71 -9.78
C TRP A 202 -21.63 19.13 -10.34
N VAL A 203 -20.54 19.72 -10.85
CA VAL A 203 -20.56 21.04 -11.49
C VAL A 203 -21.53 21.07 -12.68
N ASN A 204 -21.53 20.03 -13.52
CA ASN A 204 -22.47 19.93 -14.63
C ASN A 204 -23.93 19.81 -14.18
N SER A 205 -24.22 19.05 -13.12
CA SER A 205 -25.58 18.93 -12.59
C SER A 205 -26.11 20.26 -12.06
N LEU A 206 -25.26 21.05 -11.38
CA LEU A 206 -25.59 22.40 -10.96
C LEU A 206 -25.84 23.30 -12.18
N ALA A 207 -24.99 23.22 -13.20
CA ALA A 207 -25.14 23.99 -14.43
C ALA A 207 -26.45 23.68 -15.15
N ILE A 208 -26.81 22.41 -15.28
CA ILE A 208 -28.09 21.98 -15.87
C ILE A 208 -29.27 22.55 -15.06
N ASN A 209 -29.21 22.46 -13.72
CA ASN A 209 -30.30 22.95 -12.87
C ASN A 209 -30.49 24.48 -12.98
N VAL A 210 -29.40 25.25 -13.10
CA VAL A 210 -29.46 26.72 -13.13
C VAL A 210 -29.66 27.26 -14.55
N PHE A 211 -28.96 26.71 -15.53
CA PHE A 211 -28.89 27.24 -16.90
C PHE A 211 -29.60 26.37 -17.94
N GLY A 212 -30.05 25.17 -17.57
CA GLY A 212 -30.72 24.23 -18.48
C GLY A 212 -29.80 23.52 -19.47
N ALA A 213 -28.47 23.66 -19.33
CA ALA A 213 -27.47 23.03 -20.18
C ALA A 213 -26.18 22.77 -19.39
N THR A 214 -25.37 21.82 -19.86
CA THR A 214 -24.03 21.59 -19.29
C THR A 214 -23.06 22.70 -19.70
N HIS A 215 -21.93 22.85 -18.99
CA HIS A 215 -20.87 23.79 -19.37
C HIS A 215 -20.21 23.47 -20.72
N TYR A 216 -20.38 22.25 -21.23
CA TYR A 216 -19.75 21.75 -22.45
C TYR A 216 -20.62 21.86 -23.69
N GLU A 217 -21.95 21.96 -23.55
CA GLU A 217 -22.89 21.96 -24.67
C GLU A 217 -23.05 23.33 -25.37
N GLY A 218 -22.34 24.37 -24.89
CA GLY A 218 -22.53 25.73 -25.36
C GLY A 218 -23.88 26.32 -24.92
N ARG A 219 -24.08 27.64 -25.09
CA ARG A 219 -25.36 28.25 -24.70
C ARG A 219 -26.49 27.57 -25.50
N PRO A 220 -27.55 27.07 -24.84
CA PRO A 220 -28.70 26.55 -25.56
C PRO A 220 -29.20 27.67 -26.46
N GLN A 221 -29.13 27.45 -27.78
CA GLN A 221 -29.68 28.38 -28.75
C GLN A 221 -31.13 28.64 -28.33
N PRO A 222 -31.56 29.90 -28.16
CA PRO A 222 -32.92 30.18 -27.73
C PRO A 222 -33.85 29.48 -28.70
N VAL A 223 -34.61 28.50 -28.20
CA VAL A 223 -35.55 27.73 -29.01
C VAL A 223 -36.44 28.77 -29.67
N LYS A 224 -36.30 28.97 -30.99
CA LYS A 224 -37.06 29.97 -31.73
C LYS A 224 -38.53 29.64 -31.50
N LYS A 225 -39.19 30.38 -30.60
CA LYS A 225 -40.61 30.20 -30.29
C LYS A 225 -41.33 30.28 -31.62
N ALA A 226 -41.86 29.16 -32.09
CA ALA A 226 -42.63 29.11 -33.31
C ALA A 226 -43.77 30.13 -33.13
N SER A 227 -43.68 31.25 -33.84
CA SER A 227 -44.66 32.32 -33.77
C SER A 227 -46.00 31.70 -34.14
N SER A 228 -46.90 31.56 -33.16
CA SER A 228 -48.26 31.12 -33.42
C SER A 228 -48.89 32.16 -34.35
N LYS A 229 -49.00 31.81 -35.63
CA LYS A 229 -49.75 32.61 -36.60
C LYS A 229 -51.19 32.68 -36.09
N LYS A 230 -51.55 33.79 -35.45
CA LYS A 230 -52.94 34.15 -35.16
C LYS A 230 -53.68 34.14 -36.50
N LYS A 231 -54.51 33.12 -36.73
CA LYS A 231 -55.50 33.11 -37.82
C LYS A 231 -56.44 34.30 -37.60
N LYS A 232 -56.26 35.36 -38.40
CA LYS A 232 -57.22 36.46 -38.50
C LYS A 232 -58.45 35.96 -39.26
N SER A 233 -59.58 36.00 -38.56
CA SER A 233 -60.98 36.11 -38.99
C SER A 233 -61.29 36.19 -40.49
N ARG A 234 -62.37 35.51 -40.90
CA ARG A 234 -63.29 36.03 -41.91
C ARG A 234 -64.69 36.12 -41.28
N ARG A 235 -65.15 37.36 -41.17
CA ARG A 235 -66.54 37.74 -40.88
C ARG A 235 -67.28 37.85 -42.22
#